data_AF-A0A0B0HA08-F1
#
_entry.id   AF-A0A0B0HA08-F1
#
_cell.length_a   1.000
_cell.length_b   1.000
_cell.length_c   1.000
_cell.angle_alpha   90.00
_cell.angle_beta   90.00
_cell.angle_gamma   90.00
#
_symmetry.space_group_name_H-M   'P 1'
#
loop_
_entity.id
_entity.type
_entity.pdbx_description
1 polymer ?
#
loop_
_entity_poly.entity_id
_entity_poly.type
_entity_poly.pdbx_seq_one_letter_code
_entity_poly.pdbx_strand_id
1 'polypeptide(L)'
;MELTLDTEKYEQLQKAFIAEITQTVMVKLVEAGLEGDQLEDATASITFNVASIIDDTTRIDADGIEVRPYLTFREGDNELVHCGENSYTYDLMMGVMKKLFHAKEG
;
A
#
# COMPACT_ATOMS: atom_id res chain seq x y z
N MET A 1 10.40 12.54 -17.70
CA MET A 1 10.50 12.39 -16.24
C MET A 1 11.86 11.82 -15.92
N GLU A 2 12.60 12.49 -15.05
CA GLU A 2 13.88 12.07 -14.51
C GLU A 2 13.65 11.16 -13.31
N LEU A 3 14.46 10.10 -13.18
CA LEU A 3 14.39 9.17 -12.06
C LEU A 3 15.34 9.64 -10.95
N THR A 4 14.78 9.84 -9.76
CA THR A 4 15.50 10.25 -8.56
C THR A 4 15.54 9.09 -7.57
N LEU A 5 16.74 8.56 -7.33
CA LEU A 5 16.97 7.55 -6.30
C LEU A 5 17.03 8.24 -4.92
N ASP A 6 15.95 8.12 -4.15
CA ASP A 6 15.84 8.68 -2.79
C ASP A 6 15.03 7.71 -1.92
N THR A 7 15.74 6.83 -1.22
CA THR A 7 15.13 5.73 -0.45
C THR A 7 14.37 6.22 0.78
N GLU A 8 14.88 7.25 1.47
CA GLU A 8 14.25 7.80 2.67
C GLU A 8 12.92 8.47 2.32
N LYS A 9 12.92 9.30 1.27
CA LYS A 9 11.70 9.93 0.78
C LYS A 9 10.72 8.91 0.20
N TYR A 10 11.23 7.94 -0.56
CA TYR A 10 10.41 6.88 -1.10
C TYR A 10 9.67 6.10 -0.02
N GLU A 11 10.34 5.74 1.09
CA GLU A 11 9.70 5.07 2.23
C GLU A 11 8.58 5.94 2.86
N GLN A 12 8.82 7.24 3.03
CA GLN A 12 7.80 8.17 3.55
C GLN A 12 6.57 8.21 2.63
N LEU A 13 6.80 8.25 1.32
CA LEU A 13 5.73 8.25 0.31
C LEU A 13 4.97 6.92 0.27
N GLN A 14 5.67 5.77 0.31
CA GLN A 14 5.04 4.46 0.42
C GLN A 14 4.14 4.35 1.65
N LYS A 15 4.61 4.84 2.79
CA LYS A 15 3.87 4.81 4.05
C LYS A 15 2.59 5.65 3.99
N ALA A 16 2.67 6.84 3.41
CA ALA A 16 1.50 7.68 3.20
C ALA A 16 0.51 7.04 2.22
N PHE A 17 1.02 6.49 1.12
CA PHE A 17 0.24 5.83 0.09
C PHE A 17 -0.54 4.62 0.61
N ILE A 18 0.13 3.69 1.32
CA ILE A 18 -0.56 2.53 1.87
C ILE A 18 -1.50 2.88 3.02
N ALA A 19 -1.22 3.96 3.76
CA ALA A 19 -2.13 4.47 4.77
C ALA A 19 -3.47 4.93 4.16
N GLU A 20 -3.41 5.68 3.05
CA GLU A 20 -4.59 6.14 2.32
C GLU A 20 -5.40 4.98 1.75
N ILE A 21 -4.72 3.98 1.17
CA ILE A 21 -5.39 2.75 0.67
C ILE A 21 -6.11 2.04 1.81
N THR A 22 -5.42 1.78 2.92
CA THR A 22 -5.99 1.07 4.08
C THR A 22 -7.21 1.80 4.64
N GLN A 23 -7.10 3.13 4.80
CA GLN A 23 -8.19 3.96 5.30
C GLN A 23 -9.39 3.96 4.35
N THR A 24 -9.15 4.09 3.05
CA THR A 24 -10.20 4.06 2.04
C THR A 24 -10.96 2.74 2.04
N VAL A 25 -10.23 1.61 2.11
CA VAL A 25 -10.81 0.27 2.23
C VAL A 25 -11.69 0.18 3.48
N MET A 26 -11.15 0.56 4.65
CA MET A 26 -11.88 0.54 5.92
C MET A 26 -13.17 1.36 5.85
N VAL A 27 -13.10 2.60 5.33
CA VAL A 27 -14.28 3.48 5.17
C VAL A 27 -15.36 2.80 4.31
N LYS A 28 -14.98 2.16 3.20
CA LYS A 28 -15.95 1.45 2.34
C LYS A 28 -16.56 0.22 2.99
N LEU A 29 -15.81 -0.47 3.85
CA LEU A 29 -16.35 -1.60 4.61
C LEU A 29 -17.31 -1.15 5.71
N VAL A 30 -17.03 -0.02 6.38
CA VAL A 30 -17.97 0.62 7.31
C VAL A 30 -19.25 1.04 6.59
N GLU A 31 -19.14 1.68 5.42
CA GLU A 31 -20.31 2.03 4.59
C GLU A 31 -21.12 0.79 4.17
N ALA A 32 -20.47 -0.37 4.04
CA ALA A 32 -21.11 -1.65 3.76
C ALA A 32 -21.69 -2.35 5.01
N GLY A 33 -21.55 -1.75 6.20
CA GLY A 33 -22.11 -2.25 7.46
C GLY A 33 -21.24 -3.25 8.21
N LEU A 34 -19.93 -3.35 7.90
CA LEU A 34 -19.00 -4.15 8.68
C LEU A 34 -18.55 -3.38 9.93
N GLU A 35 -18.44 -4.10 11.04
CA GLU A 35 -18.04 -3.56 12.35
C GLU A 35 -17.17 -4.56 13.11
N GLY A 36 -16.51 -4.10 14.18
CA GLY A 36 -15.70 -4.93 15.08
C GLY A 36 -14.62 -5.73 14.36
N ASP A 37 -14.37 -6.95 14.82
CA ASP A 37 -13.34 -7.85 14.28
C ASP A 37 -13.51 -8.10 12.78
N GLN A 38 -14.75 -8.17 12.28
CA GLN A 38 -15.02 -8.38 10.86
C GLN A 38 -14.54 -7.20 10.00
N LEU A 39 -14.66 -5.97 10.50
CA LEU A 39 -14.16 -4.78 9.81
C LEU A 39 -12.62 -4.81 9.76
N GLU A 40 -11.98 -5.15 10.86
CA GLU A 40 -10.52 -5.23 10.95
C GLU A 40 -9.97 -6.31 10.03
N ASP A 41 -10.48 -7.54 10.12
CA ASP A 41 -10.05 -8.68 9.31
C ASP A 41 -10.26 -8.42 7.81
N ALA A 42 -11.41 -7.87 7.42
CA ALA A 42 -11.69 -7.55 6.02
C ALA A 42 -10.79 -6.41 5.52
N THR A 43 -10.53 -5.39 6.34
CA THR A 43 -9.61 -4.30 5.98
C THR A 43 -8.20 -4.84 5.78
N ALA A 44 -7.72 -5.68 6.71
CA ALA A 44 -6.41 -6.31 6.63
C ALA A 44 -6.28 -7.17 5.36
N SER A 45 -7.24 -8.07 5.14
CA SER A 45 -7.23 -9.01 4.02
C SER A 45 -7.25 -8.30 2.66
N ILE A 46 -8.13 -7.32 2.49
CA ILE A 46 -8.22 -6.59 1.21
C ILE A 46 -6.96 -5.76 0.97
N THR A 47 -6.51 -5.01 1.98
CA THR A 47 -5.31 -4.17 1.86
C THR A 47 -4.05 -5.02 1.62
N PHE A 48 -3.95 -6.19 2.24
CA PHE A 48 -2.86 -7.15 2.01
C PHE A 48 -2.78 -7.59 0.56
N ASN A 49 -3.92 -7.96 -0.03
CA ASN A 49 -3.97 -8.37 -1.44
C ASN A 49 -3.56 -7.22 -2.37
N VAL A 50 -4.01 -6.00 -2.09
CA VAL A 50 -3.61 -4.81 -2.87
C VAL A 50 -2.11 -4.54 -2.75
N ALA A 51 -1.56 -4.57 -1.53
CA ALA A 51 -0.12 -4.41 -1.29
C ALA A 51 0.69 -5.49 -2.01
N SER A 52 0.24 -6.75 -1.98
CA SER A 52 0.94 -7.86 -2.62
C SER A 52 0.97 -7.76 -4.16
N ILE A 53 -0.04 -7.13 -4.77
CA ILE A 53 -0.04 -6.79 -6.19
C ILE A 53 0.98 -5.69 -6.46
N ILE A 54 0.96 -4.62 -5.66
CA ILE A 54 1.85 -3.46 -5.82
C ILE A 54 3.33 -3.88 -5.64
N ASP A 55 3.61 -4.71 -4.65
CA ASP A 55 4.94 -5.20 -4.28
C ASP A 55 5.44 -6.36 -5.19
N ASP A 56 4.74 -6.67 -6.30
CA ASP A 56 5.06 -7.76 -7.24
C ASP A 56 5.27 -9.13 -6.56
N THR A 57 4.64 -9.36 -5.40
CA THR A 57 4.71 -10.65 -4.70
C THR A 57 3.61 -11.60 -5.17
N THR A 58 2.55 -11.05 -5.77
CA THR A 58 1.52 -11.82 -6.47
C THR A 58 1.87 -11.91 -7.96
N ARG A 59 1.97 -13.14 -8.49
CA ARG A 59 2.18 -13.33 -9.93
C ARG A 59 0.95 -12.83 -10.71
N ILE A 60 1.19 -11.90 -11.64
CA ILE A 60 0.16 -11.39 -12.56
C ILE A 60 0.51 -11.89 -13.97
N ASP A 61 -0.42 -12.63 -14.56
CA ASP A 61 -0.33 -13.16 -15.92
C ASP A 61 -1.60 -12.78 -16.68
N ALA A 62 -1.47 -12.02 -17.75
CA ALA A 62 -2.57 -11.57 -18.59
C ALA A 62 -2.29 -11.97 -20.03
N ASP A 63 -3.05 -12.94 -20.55
CA ASP A 63 -2.92 -13.45 -21.92
C ASP A 63 -1.48 -13.91 -22.27
N GLY A 64 -0.78 -14.52 -21.30
CA GLY A 64 0.60 -14.98 -21.45
C GLY A 64 1.66 -13.90 -21.31
N ILE A 65 1.26 -12.67 -20.93
CA ILE A 65 2.17 -11.58 -20.60
C ILE A 65 2.32 -11.53 -19.08
N GLU A 66 3.56 -11.73 -18.61
CA GLU A 66 3.90 -11.52 -17.21
C GLU A 66 3.99 -10.02 -16.91
N VAL A 67 3.18 -9.57 -15.94
CA VAL A 67 3.16 -8.17 -15.50
C VAL A 67 3.96 -8.06 -14.20
N ARG A 68 4.89 -7.11 -14.17
CA ARG A 68 5.79 -6.83 -13.04
C ARG A 68 5.60 -5.37 -12.60
N PRO A 69 4.72 -5.10 -11.62
CA PRO A 69 4.51 -3.75 -11.12
C PRO A 69 5.81 -3.15 -10.55
N TYR A 70 5.97 -1.85 -10.74
CA TYR A 70 7.08 -1.08 -10.16
C TYR A 70 6.54 0.26 -9.70
N LEU A 71 6.53 0.48 -8.39
CA LEU A 71 5.99 1.70 -7.81
C LEU A 71 7.04 2.82 -7.87
N THR A 72 6.63 3.98 -8.38
CA THR A 72 7.38 5.23 -8.29
C THR A 72 6.43 6.35 -7.92
N PHE A 73 6.93 7.38 -7.27
CA PHE A 73 6.12 8.53 -6.88
C PHE A 73 6.54 9.76 -7.66
N ARG A 74 5.57 10.47 -8.21
CA ARG A 74 5.86 11.72 -8.90
C ARG A 74 6.16 12.83 -7.89
N GLU A 75 7.24 13.54 -8.15
CA GLU A 75 7.58 14.80 -7.51
C GLU A 75 7.58 15.94 -8.54
N GLY A 76 6.79 16.98 -8.28
CA GLY A 76 6.56 18.04 -9.25
C GLY A 76 6.04 17.50 -10.59
N ASP A 77 6.48 18.11 -11.68
CA ASP A 77 5.99 17.78 -13.03
C ASP A 77 6.90 16.82 -13.80
N ASN A 78 8.20 16.76 -13.46
CA ASN A 78 9.19 16.03 -14.27
C ASN A 78 10.07 15.06 -13.47
N GLU A 79 9.79 14.79 -12.19
CA GLU A 79 10.61 13.88 -11.37
C GLU A 79 9.79 12.68 -10.89
N LEU A 80 10.44 11.52 -10.83
CA LEU A 80 9.92 10.27 -10.30
C LEU A 80 10.89 9.74 -9.25
N VAL A 81 10.43 9.68 -8.00
CA VAL A 81 11.15 9.14 -6.85
C VAL A 81 10.99 7.62 -6.82
N HIS A 82 12.11 6.91 -6.67
CA HIS A 82 12.16 5.45 -6.53
C HIS A 82 13.27 5.02 -5.55
N CYS A 83 13.27 3.76 -5.12
CA CYS A 83 14.30 3.20 -4.22
C CYS A 83 15.32 2.27 -4.91
N GLY A 84 15.20 2.06 -6.22
CA GLY A 84 16.10 1.19 -6.99
C GLY A 84 15.73 -0.31 -6.93
N GLU A 85 14.78 -0.67 -6.09
CA GLU A 85 14.17 -2.00 -5.98
C GLU A 85 12.65 -1.87 -5.96
N ASN A 86 11.93 -2.97 -5.71
CA ASN A 86 10.47 -2.92 -5.65
C ASN A 86 9.96 -2.31 -4.34
N SER A 87 8.67 -1.96 -4.31
CA SER A 87 8.01 -1.55 -3.08
C SER A 87 7.89 -2.67 -2.05
N TYR A 88 7.67 -2.26 -0.81
CA TYR A 88 7.47 -3.11 0.37
C TYR A 88 6.31 -2.52 1.19
N THR A 89 5.23 -2.16 0.50
CA THR A 89 4.05 -1.55 1.09
C THR A 89 3.36 -2.48 2.10
N TYR A 90 3.46 -3.79 1.91
CA TYR A 90 2.97 -4.79 2.86
C TYR A 90 3.58 -4.62 4.26
N ASP A 91 4.89 -4.41 4.37
CA ASP A 91 5.56 -4.27 5.67
C ASP A 91 5.07 -3.02 6.40
N LEU A 92 4.78 -1.96 5.65
CA LEU A 92 4.29 -0.69 6.17
C LEU A 92 2.81 -0.75 6.55
N MET A 93 2.01 -1.56 5.85
CA MET A 93 0.58 -1.74 6.08
C MET A 93 0.28 -2.22 7.51
N MET A 94 1.10 -3.12 8.06
CA MET A 94 0.92 -3.62 9.43
C MET A 94 0.99 -2.50 10.47
N GLY A 95 1.89 -1.53 10.27
CA GLY A 95 1.99 -0.35 11.12
C GLY A 95 0.78 0.59 10.99
N VAL A 96 0.14 0.63 9.82
CA VAL A 96 -1.11 1.38 9.60
C VAL A 96 -2.28 0.69 10.30
N MET A 97 -2.43 -0.62 10.12
CA MET A 97 -3.50 -1.40 10.77
C MET A 97 -3.47 -1.23 12.28
N LYS A 98 -2.29 -1.36 12.91
CA LYS A 98 -2.12 -1.12 14.35
C LYS A 98 -2.59 0.27 14.78
N LYS A 99 -2.33 1.31 13.98
CA LYS A 99 -2.78 2.68 14.29
C LYS A 99 -4.28 2.86 14.11
N LEU A 100 -4.89 2.16 13.15
CA LEU A 100 -6.33 2.30 12.90
C LEU A 100 -7.17 1.56 13.94
N PHE A 101 -6.76 0.34 14.32
CA PHE A 101 -7.58 -0.55 15.15
C PHE A 101 -7.07 -0.70 16.59
N HIS A 102 -5.81 -0.37 16.88
CA HIS A 102 -5.20 -0.60 18.19
C HIS A 102 -4.48 0.62 18.78
N ALA A 103 -4.76 1.85 18.31
CA ALA A 103 -4.16 3.08 18.83
C ALA A 103 -4.54 3.43 20.29
N LYS A 104 -5.21 2.53 21.03
CA LYS A 104 -5.61 2.70 22.42
C LYS A 104 -5.09 1.60 23.36
N GLU A 105 -3.88 1.12 23.13
CA GLU A 105 -3.11 0.41 24.16
C GLU A 105 -1.72 1.04 24.30
N GLY A 106 -1.63 2.11 25.11
CA GLY A 106 -0.37 2.74 25.56
C GLY A 106 -0.08 4.09 24.95
#